data_AF-A0A1U7TZ38-F1
#
_entry.id   AF-A0A1U7TZ38-F1
#
_cell.length_a   1.000
_cell.length_b   1.000
_cell.length_c   1.000
_cell.angle_alpha   90.00
_cell.angle_beta   90.00
_cell.angle_gamma   90.00
#
_symmetry.space_group_name_H-M   'P 1'
#
loop_
_entity.id
_entity.type
_entity.pdbx_description
1 polymer ?
#
loop_
_entity_poly.entity_id
_entity_poly.type
_entity_poly.pdbx_seq_one_letter_code
_entity_poly.pdbx_strand_id
1 'polypeptide(L)'
;MSAALLRRGLELLAASEPPRAAPGQAEPSRAPTKRARKAKATQAQKLRNSAKGKAPKSALAEYQKRECRNHLQVNLKFMTSARSAVAEPVTRQILRQNRGRKACDRPVTKTKKKKAEGTVFTEEDFQKFQQEYFGN
;
A
#
# COMPACT_ATOMS: atom_id res chain seq x y z
N MET A 1 13.01 -1.20 -0.55
CA MET A 1 12.73 0.16 -0.03
C MET A 1 13.69 0.44 1.10
N SER A 2 14.33 1.62 1.15
CA SER A 2 15.31 1.93 2.21
C SER A 2 14.63 2.45 3.48
N ALA A 3 15.11 2.01 4.65
CA ALA A 3 14.59 2.42 5.95
C ALA A 3 14.66 3.94 6.19
N ALA A 4 15.70 4.60 5.65
CA ALA A 4 15.85 6.05 5.72
C ALA A 4 14.70 6.81 5.02
N LEU A 5 14.15 6.25 3.93
CA LEU A 5 13.04 6.86 3.19
C LEU A 5 11.75 6.81 4.01
N LEU A 6 11.50 5.67 4.67
CA LEU A 6 10.36 5.51 5.58
C LEU A 6 10.45 6.47 6.77
N ARG A 7 11.62 6.56 7.42
CA ARG A 7 11.85 7.47 8.53
C ARG A 7 11.58 8.92 8.14
N ARG A 8 12.14 9.39 7.02
CA ARG A 8 11.95 10.77 6.57
C ARG A 8 10.50 11.06 6.17
N GLY A 9 9.80 10.09 5.59
CA GLY A 9 8.38 10.22 5.27
C GLY A 9 7.51 10.41 6.52
N LEU A 10 7.81 9.69 7.61
CA LEU A 10 7.10 9.83 8.88
C LEU A 10 7.41 11.18 9.57
N GLU A 11 8.64 11.66 9.51
CA GLU A 11 9.02 12.98 10.05
C GLU A 11 8.23 14.13 9.40
N LEU A 12 8.01 14.08 8.08
CA LEU A 12 7.24 15.11 7.38
C LEU A 12 5.76 15.15 7.80
N LEU A 13 5.21 14.00 8.18
CA LEU A 13 3.83 13.92 8.67
C LEU A 13 3.76 14.41 10.12
N ALA A 14 4.72 14.02 10.96
CA ALA A 14 4.77 14.39 12.37
C ALA A 14 5.00 15.91 12.59
N ALA A 15 5.80 16.57 11.75
CA ALA A 15 6.05 18.01 11.83
C ALA A 15 4.81 18.88 11.55
N SER A 16 3.74 18.28 11.02
CA SER A 16 2.49 18.97 10.70
C SER A 16 1.40 18.81 11.76
N GLU A 17 1.58 17.90 12.72
CA GLU A 17 0.68 17.82 13.86
C GLU A 17 1.01 18.95 14.86
N PRO A 18 0.01 19.58 15.49
CA PRO A 18 0.28 20.40 16.67
C PRO A 18 1.01 19.56 17.72
N PRO A 19 1.78 20.18 18.64
CA PRO A 19 2.50 19.44 19.68
C PRO A 19 1.48 18.64 20.50
N ARG A 20 1.35 17.36 20.15
CA ARG A 20 0.65 16.41 20.98
C ARG A 20 1.50 16.31 22.22
N ALA A 21 0.90 16.59 23.38
CA ALA A 21 1.53 16.33 24.66
C ALA A 21 2.24 14.98 24.59
N ALA A 22 3.48 14.95 25.09
CA ALA A 22 4.29 13.74 25.23
C ALA A 22 3.38 12.55 25.58
N PRO A 23 3.63 11.32 25.08
CA PRO A 23 2.84 10.16 25.48
C PRO A 23 2.91 10.08 27.00
N GLY A 24 1.87 10.63 27.63
CA GLY A 24 1.70 10.69 29.06
C GLY A 24 1.73 9.25 29.51
N GLN A 25 2.52 9.01 30.54
CA GLN A 25 2.63 7.74 31.20
C GLN A 25 1.24 7.11 31.28
N ALA A 26 1.12 5.90 30.71
CA ALA A 26 -0.09 5.13 30.81
C ALA A 26 -0.37 4.93 32.30
N GLU A 27 -1.35 5.67 32.81
CA GLU A 27 -1.98 5.42 34.11
C GLU A 27 -2.41 3.94 34.12
N PRO A 28 -1.91 3.11 35.05
CA PRO A 28 -2.41 1.75 35.18
C PRO A 28 -3.85 1.84 35.68
N SER A 29 -4.81 1.51 34.81
CA SER A 29 -6.20 1.45 35.20
C SER A 29 -6.37 0.45 36.36
N ARG A 30 -6.96 0.95 37.45
CA ARG A 30 -7.28 0.19 38.66
C ARG A 30 -8.05 -1.07 38.30
N ALA A 31 -7.39 -2.22 38.41
CA ALA A 31 -8.06 -3.51 38.43
C ALA A 31 -8.84 -3.66 39.76
N PRO A 32 -10.10 -4.13 39.75
CA PRO A 32 -10.80 -4.45 40.98
C PRO A 32 -10.24 -5.77 41.55
N THR A 33 -9.53 -5.68 42.67
CA THR A 33 -9.13 -6.82 43.49
C THR A 33 -10.37 -7.52 44.05
N LYS A 34 -10.73 -8.68 43.46
CA LYS A 34 -11.70 -9.61 44.04
C LYS A 34 -10.99 -10.87 44.54
N ARG A 35 -11.25 -11.14 45.81
CA ARG A 35 -10.67 -12.14 46.72
C ARG A 35 -10.56 -13.53 46.10
N ALA A 36 -9.40 -14.17 46.30
CA ALA A 36 -9.19 -15.58 46.04
C ALA A 36 -10.10 -16.43 46.94
N ARG A 37 -11.02 -17.19 46.34
CA ARG A 37 -11.65 -18.34 46.97
C ARG A 37 -11.21 -19.57 46.19
N LYS A 38 -10.36 -20.39 46.80
CA LYS A 38 -10.01 -21.73 46.30
C LYS A 38 -11.28 -22.59 46.38
N ALA A 39 -11.74 -23.11 45.25
CA ALA A 39 -12.74 -24.17 45.19
C ALA A 39 -12.36 -25.18 44.11
N LYS A 40 -11.99 -26.36 44.60
CA LYS A 40 -11.96 -27.72 44.02
C LYS A 40 -12.08 -27.87 42.50
N ALA A 41 -11.06 -28.54 41.93
CA ALA A 41 -11.10 -29.13 40.62
C ALA A 41 -12.20 -30.20 40.51
N THR A 42 -13.12 -30.04 39.55
CA THR A 42 -13.62 -31.10 38.64
C THR A 42 -14.76 -30.53 37.80
N GLN A 43 -14.41 -29.95 36.66
CA GLN A 43 -15.08 -30.20 35.38
C GLN A 43 -14.20 -29.55 34.33
N ALA A 44 -13.69 -30.35 33.39
CA ALA A 44 -13.05 -29.85 32.21
C ALA A 44 -14.02 -28.87 31.55
N GLN A 45 -13.78 -27.57 31.74
CA GLN A 45 -14.43 -26.52 30.98
C GLN A 45 -13.98 -26.75 29.54
N LYS A 46 -14.77 -27.56 28.81
CA LYS A 46 -14.53 -27.92 27.42
C LYS A 46 -14.13 -26.63 26.72
N LEU A 47 -12.92 -26.60 26.17
CA LEU A 47 -12.45 -25.50 25.34
C LEU A 47 -13.44 -25.39 24.17
N ARG A 48 -14.46 -24.51 24.33
CA ARG A 48 -15.51 -24.25 23.32
C ARG A 48 -14.93 -23.67 22.02
N ASN A 49 -13.62 -23.46 22.01
CA ASN A 49 -12.82 -22.93 20.92
C ASN A 49 -12.08 -24.03 20.13
N SER A 50 -12.31 -25.32 20.42
CA SER A 50 -11.80 -26.39 19.55
C SER A 50 -12.43 -26.27 18.17
N ALA A 51 -11.60 -26.07 17.14
CA ALA A 51 -12.01 -26.01 15.74
C ALA A 51 -12.30 -27.40 15.14
N LYS A 52 -11.93 -28.47 15.85
CA LYS A 52 -12.11 -29.85 15.38
C LYS A 52 -13.61 -30.18 15.33
N GLY A 53 -14.12 -30.45 14.12
CA GLY A 53 -15.53 -30.76 13.88
C GLY A 53 -16.43 -29.54 13.62
N LYS A 54 -15.88 -28.32 13.57
CA LYS A 54 -16.63 -27.13 13.14
C LYS A 54 -16.39 -26.88 11.66
N ALA A 55 -17.47 -26.77 10.88
CA ALA A 55 -17.36 -26.30 9.50
C ALA A 55 -16.97 -24.81 9.51
N PRO A 56 -16.01 -24.38 8.67
CA PRO A 56 -15.68 -22.97 8.54
C PRO A 56 -16.92 -22.24 8.02
N LYS A 57 -17.37 -21.25 8.79
CA LYS A 57 -18.47 -20.40 8.37
C LYS A 57 -17.93 -19.19 7.64
N SER A 58 -18.58 -18.83 6.54
CA SER A 58 -18.30 -17.56 5.87
C SER A 58 -18.63 -16.41 6.82
N ALA A 59 -17.64 -15.57 7.09
CA ALA A 59 -17.82 -14.36 7.88
C ALA A 59 -18.91 -13.45 7.29
N LEU A 60 -18.99 -13.40 5.95
CA LEU A 60 -20.00 -12.63 5.24
C LEU A 60 -21.40 -13.22 5.45
N ALA A 61 -21.55 -14.54 5.41
CA ALA A 61 -22.85 -15.20 5.61
C ALA A 61 -23.35 -15.04 7.05
N GLU A 62 -22.47 -15.10 8.06
CA GLU A 62 -22.84 -14.83 9.45
C GLU A 62 -23.17 -13.34 9.67
N TYR A 63 -22.44 -12.43 9.02
CA TYR A 63 -22.73 -11.00 9.07
C TYR A 63 -24.10 -10.68 8.47
N GLN A 64 -24.41 -11.20 7.28
CA GLN A 64 -25.70 -11.00 6.62
C GLN A 64 -26.88 -11.52 7.43
N LYS A 65 -26.72 -12.62 8.18
CA LYS A 65 -27.77 -13.17 9.06
C LYS A 65 -28.07 -12.28 10.28
N ARG A 66 -27.05 -11.58 10.80
CA ARG A 66 -27.15 -10.76 12.02
C ARG A 66 -27.57 -9.34 11.70
N GLU A 67 -26.94 -8.78 10.67
CA GLU A 67 -27.05 -7.39 10.28
C GLU A 67 -27.57 -7.35 8.83
N CYS A 68 -28.86 -7.66 8.64
CA CYS A 68 -29.57 -7.57 7.35
C CYS A 68 -29.71 -6.11 6.85
N ARG A 69 -28.69 -5.26 7.07
CA ARG A 69 -28.69 -3.84 6.75
C ARG A 69 -27.71 -3.58 5.62
N ASN A 70 -28.17 -2.83 4.64
CA ASN A 70 -27.35 -2.43 3.51
C ASN A 70 -26.47 -1.23 3.90
N HIS A 71 -25.15 -1.42 3.93
CA HIS A 71 -24.19 -0.36 4.25
C HIS A 71 -23.63 0.35 3.00
N LEU A 72 -24.18 0.07 1.81
CA LEU A 72 -23.69 0.61 0.55
C LEU A 72 -23.63 2.13 0.57
N GLN A 73 -24.68 2.82 1.03
CA GLN A 73 -24.69 4.28 1.06
C GLN A 73 -23.65 4.86 2.03
N VAL A 74 -23.49 4.25 3.21
CA VAL A 74 -22.50 4.68 4.21
C VAL A 74 -21.07 4.45 3.69
N ASN A 75 -20.82 3.30 3.08
CA ASN A 75 -19.54 2.95 2.48
C ASN A 75 -19.22 3.82 1.28
N LEU A 76 -20.20 4.05 0.41
CA LEU A 76 -20.06 4.92 -0.75
C LEU A 76 -19.74 6.33 -0.29
N LYS A 77 -20.49 6.88 0.67
CA LYS A 77 -20.22 8.19 1.27
C LYS A 77 -18.83 8.24 1.90
N PHE A 78 -18.37 7.18 2.56
CA PHE A 78 -17.01 7.12 3.10
C PHE A 78 -15.95 7.14 2.00
N MET A 79 -16.11 6.32 0.96
CA MET A 79 -15.17 6.22 -0.16
C MET A 79 -15.16 7.46 -1.06
N THR A 80 -16.31 8.09 -1.28
CA THR A 80 -16.45 9.29 -2.12
C THR A 80 -16.31 10.58 -1.33
N SER A 81 -16.36 10.55 0.01
CA SER A 81 -15.99 11.71 0.80
C SER A 81 -14.53 12.05 0.50
N ALA A 82 -14.33 13.13 -0.24
CA ALA A 82 -13.02 13.64 -0.59
C ALA A 82 -12.31 14.02 0.71
N ARG A 83 -11.48 13.12 1.20
CA ARG A 83 -10.52 13.38 2.27
C ARG A 83 -9.15 13.24 1.63
N SER A 84 -8.56 14.34 1.18
CA SER A 84 -7.12 14.45 1.33
C SER A 84 -6.87 14.38 2.84
N ALA A 85 -6.54 13.19 3.35
CA ALA A 85 -6.33 12.94 4.77
C ALA A 85 -5.22 13.83 5.37
N VAL A 86 -4.46 14.51 4.51
CA VAL A 86 -3.29 15.29 4.80
C VAL A 86 -3.52 16.70 4.28
N ALA A 87 -3.19 17.70 5.10
CA ALA A 87 -3.28 19.10 4.72
C ALA A 87 -2.51 19.36 3.43
N GLU A 88 -3.05 20.21 2.56
CA GLU A 88 -2.43 20.60 1.29
C GLU A 88 -0.94 21.03 1.42
N PRO A 89 -0.51 21.82 2.43
CA PRO A 89 0.91 22.15 2.60
C PRO A 89 1.81 20.93 2.82
N VAL A 90 1.35 19.94 3.59
CA VAL A 90 2.11 18.71 3.88
C VAL A 90 2.21 17.85 2.63
N THR A 91 1.12 17.78 1.85
CA THR A 91 1.11 17.11 0.55
C THR A 91 2.12 17.75 -0.40
N ARG A 92 2.14 19.09 -0.47
CA ARG A 92 3.14 19.84 -1.26
C ARG A 92 4.58 19.57 -0.78
N GLN A 93 4.80 19.47 0.54
CA GLN A 93 6.11 19.18 1.11
C GLN A 93 6.62 17.78 0.74
N ILE A 94 5.75 16.76 0.84
CA ILE A 94 6.07 15.38 0.45
C ILE A 94 6.36 15.32 -1.05
N LEU A 95 5.56 15.97 -1.89
CA LEU A 95 5.79 15.99 -3.34
C LEU A 95 7.13 16.65 -3.69
N ARG A 96 7.49 17.77 -3.04
CA ARG A 96 8.78 18.43 -3.23
C ARG A 96 9.94 17.52 -2.81
N GLN A 97 9.85 16.82 -1.69
CA GLN A 97 10.89 15.92 -1.22
C GLN A 97 11.11 14.72 -2.17
N ASN A 98 10.04 14.25 -2.82
CA ASN A 98 10.10 13.12 -3.73
C ASN A 98 10.41 13.51 -5.18
N ARG A 99 10.39 14.81 -5.51
CA ARG A 99 10.67 15.33 -6.84
C ARG A 99 12.07 14.92 -7.29
N GLY A 100 12.17 14.38 -8.50
CA GLY A 100 13.43 13.94 -9.12
C GLY A 100 13.79 12.48 -8.83
N ARG A 101 13.07 11.82 -7.92
CA ARG A 101 13.20 10.37 -7.70
C ARG A 101 12.41 9.58 -8.74
N LYS A 102 11.30 10.12 -9.25
CA LYS A 102 10.52 9.47 -10.31
C LYS A 102 11.16 9.75 -11.66
N ALA A 103 11.13 8.76 -12.55
CA ALA A 103 11.59 8.94 -13.93
C ALA A 103 10.82 10.09 -14.63
N CYS A 104 9.53 10.25 -14.33
CA CYS A 104 8.69 11.33 -14.85
C CYS A 104 9.12 12.74 -14.43
N ASP A 105 9.85 12.89 -13.32
CA ASP A 105 10.32 14.19 -12.83
C ASP A 105 11.62 14.62 -13.51
N ARG A 106 12.33 13.68 -14.15
CA ARG A 106 13.56 14.01 -14.87
C ARG A 106 13.18 14.76 -16.15
N PRO A 107 13.81 15.91 -16.43
CA PRO A 107 13.61 16.54 -17.71
C PRO A 107 14.03 15.54 -18.79
N VAL A 108 13.14 15.28 -19.74
CA VAL A 108 13.48 14.49 -20.93
C VAL A 108 14.48 15.31 -21.69
N THR A 109 15.77 15.11 -21.43
CA THR A 109 16.83 15.60 -22.29
C THR A 109 16.54 14.96 -23.64
N LYS A 110 16.01 15.75 -24.57
CA LYS A 110 15.82 15.34 -25.95
C LYS A 110 17.21 15.10 -26.52
N THR A 111 17.76 13.91 -26.27
CA THR A 111 18.91 13.42 -27.01
C THR A 111 18.46 13.44 -28.45
N LYS A 112 19.08 14.29 -29.26
CA LYS A 112 18.85 14.35 -30.71
C LYS A 112 18.81 12.89 -31.18
N LYS A 113 17.68 12.47 -31.78
CA LYS A 113 17.56 11.13 -32.36
C LYS A 113 18.81 10.96 -33.22
N LYS A 114 19.67 9.99 -32.88
CA LYS A 114 20.76 9.61 -33.77
C LYS A 114 20.06 9.30 -35.10
N LYS A 115 20.44 10.02 -36.16
CA LYS A 115 19.98 9.66 -37.50
C LYS A 115 20.36 8.19 -37.69
N ALA A 116 19.46 7.41 -38.30
CA ALA A 116 19.75 6.03 -38.62
C ALA A 116 21.15 5.99 -39.26
N GLU A 117 22.04 5.22 -38.64
CA GLU A 117 23.35 4.96 -39.22
C GLU A 117 23.07 4.43 -40.62
N GLY A 118 23.48 5.19 -41.64
CA GLY A 118 23.26 4.81 -43.03
C GLY A 118 23.95 3.48 -43.25
N THR A 119 23.16 2.44 -43.51
CA THR A 119 23.70 1.13 -43.87
C THR A 119 24.64 1.32 -45.04
N VAL A 120 25.85 0.75 -44.94
CA VAL A 120 26.89 0.84 -45.98
C VAL A 120 26.42 0.17 -47.28
N PHE A 121 25.52 -0.79 -47.16
CA PHE A 121 24.88 -1.47 -48.28
C PHE A 121 23.61 -0.75 -48.68
N THR A 122 23.55 -0.40 -49.96
CA THR A 122 22.35 0.12 -50.62
C THR A 122 21.50 -1.03 -51.15
N GLU A 123 20.23 -0.78 -51.43
CA GLU A 123 19.34 -1.75 -52.07
C GLU A 123 19.91 -2.25 -53.41
N GLU A 124 20.65 -1.40 -54.12
CA GLU A 124 21.34 -1.74 -55.37
C GLU A 124 22.44 -2.79 -55.16
N ASP A 125 23.16 -2.73 -54.02
CA ASP A 125 24.18 -3.72 -53.68
C ASP A 125 23.55 -5.09 -53.39
N PHE A 126 22.36 -5.09 -52.79
CA PHE A 126 21.60 -6.31 -52.55
C PHE A 126 21.12 -6.96 -53.85
N GLN A 127 20.65 -6.17 -54.81
CA GLN A 127 20.25 -6.69 -56.13
C GLN A 127 21.43 -7.27 -56.92
N LYS A 128 22.60 -6.62 -56.89
CA LYS A 128 23.82 -7.17 -57.50
C LYS A 128 24.23 -8.50 -56.85
N PHE A 129 24.19 -8.57 -55.52
CA PHE A 129 24.46 -9.81 -54.79
C PHE A 129 23.48 -10.93 -55.19
N GLN A 130 22.19 -10.61 -55.30
CA GLN A 130 21.18 -11.57 -55.73
C GLN A 130 21.46 -12.10 -57.15
N GLN A 131 21.81 -11.22 -58.10
CA GLN A 131 22.14 -11.61 -59.46
C GLN A 131 23.41 -12.46 -59.53
N GLU A 132 24.45 -12.13 -58.75
CA GLU A 132 25.72 -12.84 -58.76
C GLU A 132 25.62 -14.25 -58.13
N TYR A 133 24.83 -14.40 -57.06
CA TYR A 133 24.71 -15.67 -56.35
C TYR A 133 23.61 -16.59 -56.86
N PHE A 134 22.46 -16.03 -57.23
CA PHE A 134 21.32 -16.81 -57.66
C PHE A 134 21.16 -16.86 -59.17
N GLY A 135 21.93 -16.06 -59.93
CA GLY A 135 22.06 -16.15 -61.38
C GLY A 135 20.71 -16.35 -62.06
N ASN A 136 19.82 -15.36 -61.97
CA ASN A 136 18.61 -15.38 -62.80
C ASN A 136 18.98 -15.31 -64.28
#